data_AF-A0A416G5W3-F1
#
_entry.id   AF-A0A416G5W3-F1
#
_cell.length_a   1.000
_cell.length_b   1.000
_cell.length_c   1.000
_cell.angle_alpha   90.00
_cell.angle_beta   90.00
_cell.angle_gamma   90.00
#
_symmetry.space_group_name_H-M   'P 1'
#
loop_
_entity.id
_entity.type
_entity.pdbx_description
1 polymer ?
#
loop_
_entity_poly.entity_id
_entity_poly.type
_entity_poly.pdbx_seq_one_letter_code
_entity_poly.pdbx_strand_id
1 'polypeptide(L)'
;MISEELLAAFEEGKTNAEETAMILNALASDEKLQEEFILSQKLDALMGTEEEDIDILPAQALAAESEGNLCDFLCELYVLDRRGIACDVTTLSEDARNNRWLRDSGTPLHSVGRLLEQNDLIVLRQYGAEISDLKRAIKAEHDVIVVVNNNKLTGVSDGDIAYHAVVVTEITDTDVVLYNPASEEELETYAVARFESAWKDAKSYLARVKGKDFDYNPHPIDLDDVELSSDLLDLREAIAENAHEVWADKRQEEGWTYGPVRDDRKKQNPDMVPYAMLPDSEKEYDRRMAFDTIKLMKKLGYDIIKHRSTPLHAELLHKINHEEDARVCECGCFVFVDQIYCPRCGKKLDWKKFL
;
A
#
# COMPACT_ATOMS: atom_id res chain seq x y z
N MET A 1 -25.12 -36.63 14.93
CA MET A 1 -24.63 -35.26 15.19
C MET A 1 -23.15 -35.33 14.92
N ILE A 2 -22.67 -34.54 13.94
CA ILE A 2 -21.23 -34.45 13.65
C ILE A 2 -20.59 -33.71 14.84
N SER A 3 -19.46 -34.19 15.35
CA SER A 3 -18.73 -33.48 16.41
C SER A 3 -17.83 -32.41 15.81
N GLU A 4 -17.49 -31.38 16.59
CA GLU A 4 -16.58 -30.31 16.16
C GLU A 4 -15.21 -30.89 15.77
N GLU A 5 -14.70 -31.91 16.47
CA GLU A 5 -13.43 -32.54 16.15
C GLU A 5 -13.47 -33.31 14.82
N LEU A 6 -14.61 -33.92 14.50
CA LEU A 6 -14.80 -34.65 13.26
C LEU A 6 -14.98 -33.70 12.07
N LEU A 7 -15.63 -32.55 12.28
CA LEU A 7 -15.75 -31.48 11.29
C LEU A 7 -14.37 -30.84 11.02
N ALA A 8 -13.60 -30.54 12.06
CA ALA A 8 -12.24 -30.02 11.92
C ALA A 8 -11.30 -31.01 11.22
N ALA A 9 -11.37 -32.30 11.55
CA ALA A 9 -10.59 -33.33 10.84
C ALA A 9 -10.95 -33.42 9.35
N PHE A 10 -12.21 -33.13 8.99
CA PHE A 10 -12.67 -33.10 7.60
C PHE A 10 -12.18 -31.85 6.86
N GLU A 11 -12.24 -30.68 7.50
CA GLU A 11 -11.68 -29.42 6.98
C GLU A 11 -10.17 -29.53 6.74
N GLU A 12 -9.46 -30.24 7.62
CA GLU A 12 -8.02 -30.51 7.49
C GLU A 12 -7.69 -31.66 6.51
N GLY A 13 -8.69 -32.31 5.91
CA GLY A 13 -8.50 -33.42 4.96
C GLY A 13 -7.97 -34.72 5.60
N LYS A 14 -8.18 -34.91 6.91
CA LYS A 14 -7.67 -36.02 7.73
C LYS A 14 -8.70 -37.12 7.99
N THR A 15 -9.90 -37.05 7.42
CA THR A 15 -10.96 -38.06 7.56
C THR A 15 -10.78 -39.23 6.60
N ASN A 16 -11.25 -40.41 7.03
CA ASN A 16 -11.38 -41.57 6.16
C ASN A 16 -12.66 -41.50 5.30
N ALA A 17 -12.81 -42.40 4.32
CA ALA A 17 -13.92 -42.37 3.36
C ALA A 17 -15.31 -42.47 4.00
N GLU A 18 -15.45 -43.22 5.11
CA GLU A 18 -16.72 -43.38 5.82
C GLU A 18 -17.08 -42.11 6.61
N GLU A 19 -16.08 -41.50 7.26
CA GLU A 19 -16.20 -40.23 7.98
C GLU A 19 -16.53 -39.07 7.04
N THR A 20 -15.82 -38.95 5.91
CA THR A 20 -16.09 -37.96 4.87
C THR A 20 -17.52 -38.09 4.33
N ALA A 21 -17.96 -39.31 3.99
CA ALA A 21 -19.31 -39.53 3.51
C ALA A 21 -20.37 -39.20 4.56
N MET A 22 -20.10 -39.46 5.84
CA MET A 22 -21.00 -39.13 6.95
C MET A 22 -21.17 -37.61 7.10
N ILE A 23 -20.09 -36.84 6.98
CA ILE A 23 -20.11 -35.39 7.09
C ILE A 23 -20.78 -34.74 5.87
N LEU A 24 -20.47 -35.20 4.65
CA LEU A 24 -21.13 -34.73 3.43
C LEU A 24 -22.64 -34.99 3.45
N ASN A 25 -23.08 -36.15 3.95
CA ASN A 25 -24.51 -36.45 4.11
C ASN A 25 -25.18 -35.58 5.19
N ALA A 26 -24.48 -35.29 6.28
CA ALA A 26 -24.97 -34.40 7.33
C ALA A 26 -25.08 -32.95 6.81
N LEU A 27 -24.05 -32.45 6.12
CA LEU A 27 -24.05 -31.15 5.47
C LEU A 27 -25.18 -31.01 4.45
N ALA A 28 -25.59 -32.08 3.77
CA ALA A 28 -26.72 -32.02 2.82
C ALA A 28 -28.10 -31.75 3.46
N SER A 29 -28.23 -31.88 4.78
CA SER A 29 -29.53 -31.82 5.46
C SER A 29 -29.57 -30.99 6.75
N ASP A 30 -28.42 -30.61 7.31
CA ASP A 30 -28.30 -29.83 8.53
C ASP A 30 -27.85 -28.39 8.22
N GLU A 31 -28.81 -27.45 8.16
CA GLU A 31 -28.54 -26.04 7.85
C GLU A 31 -27.61 -25.37 8.88
N LYS A 32 -27.63 -25.82 10.14
CA LYS A 32 -26.77 -25.25 11.19
C LYS A 32 -25.32 -25.68 10.99
N LEU A 33 -25.10 -26.94 10.65
CA LEU A 33 -23.77 -27.47 10.32
C LEU A 33 -23.21 -26.84 9.03
N GLN A 34 -24.06 -26.55 8.04
CA GLN A 34 -23.66 -25.80 6.85
C GLN A 34 -23.19 -24.38 7.19
N GLU A 35 -23.93 -23.67 8.05
CA GLU A 35 -23.53 -22.33 8.50
C GLU A 35 -22.20 -22.36 9.26
N GLU A 36 -22.02 -23.34 10.14
CA GLU A 36 -20.79 -23.55 10.91
C GLU A 36 -19.58 -23.85 10.01
N PHE A 37 -19.74 -24.75 9.04
CA PHE A 37 -18.70 -25.08 8.06
C PHE A 37 -18.33 -23.89 7.16
N ILE A 38 -19.32 -23.11 6.71
CA ILE A 38 -19.07 -21.88 5.94
C ILE A 38 -18.37 -20.82 6.79
N LEU A 39 -18.76 -20.70 8.07
CA LEU A 39 -18.12 -19.77 8.99
C LEU A 39 -16.67 -20.18 9.25
N SER A 40 -16.40 -21.48 9.43
CA SER A 40 -15.07 -22.05 9.61
C SER A 40 -14.18 -21.79 8.39
N GLN A 41 -14.64 -22.11 7.17
CA GLN A 41 -13.86 -21.82 5.96
C GLN A 41 -13.62 -20.32 5.71
N LYS A 42 -14.57 -19.46 6.09
CA LYS A 42 -14.35 -18.02 6.08
C LYS A 42 -13.34 -17.59 7.13
N LEU A 43 -13.37 -18.20 8.32
CA LEU A 43 -12.38 -17.98 9.36
C LEU A 43 -11.00 -18.42 8.88
N ASP A 44 -10.86 -19.59 8.27
CA ASP A 44 -9.58 -20.08 7.72
C ASP A 44 -9.07 -19.23 6.55
N ALA A 45 -9.97 -18.76 5.68
CA ALA A 45 -9.63 -17.78 4.64
C ALA A 45 -9.20 -16.42 5.21
N LEU A 46 -9.68 -16.06 6.40
CA LEU A 46 -9.29 -14.88 7.17
C LEU A 46 -8.09 -15.15 8.10
N MET A 47 -7.81 -16.40 8.47
CA MET A 47 -6.72 -16.82 9.38
C MET A 47 -5.46 -17.23 8.62
N GLY A 48 -5.56 -17.54 7.31
CA GLY A 48 -4.40 -17.58 6.40
C GLY A 48 -3.75 -16.20 6.18
N THR A 49 -4.39 -15.15 6.68
CA THR A 49 -3.82 -13.84 6.91
C THR A 49 -3.80 -13.61 8.42
N GLU A 50 -2.70 -13.99 9.09
CA GLU A 50 -2.32 -13.19 10.25
C GLU A 50 -2.09 -11.78 9.67
N GLU A 51 -3.13 -10.94 9.68
CA GLU A 51 -3.01 -9.50 9.50
C GLU A 51 -2.20 -9.02 10.70
N GLU A 52 -0.89 -9.20 10.62
CA GLU A 52 0.05 -8.38 11.38
C GLU A 52 -0.40 -6.94 11.21
N ASP A 53 -0.46 -6.22 12.32
CA ASP A 53 -0.93 -4.84 12.43
C ASP A 53 0.09 -3.91 11.74
N ILE A 54 0.20 -4.05 10.41
CA ILE A 54 1.07 -3.25 9.56
C ILE A 54 0.50 -1.85 9.56
N ASP A 55 1.30 -0.87 9.96
CA ASP A 55 0.90 0.52 9.95
C ASP A 55 0.92 1.07 8.51
N ILE A 56 -0.16 0.82 7.76
CA ILE A 56 -0.29 1.20 6.35
C ILE A 56 -0.22 2.72 6.21
N LEU A 57 0.65 3.18 5.30
CA LEU A 57 0.79 4.59 4.97
C LEU A 57 -0.31 5.05 4.01
N PRO A 58 -0.94 6.21 4.25
CA PRO A 58 -2.02 6.74 3.41
C PRO A 58 -1.51 7.37 2.12
N ALA A 59 -0.50 6.79 1.47
CA ALA A 59 0.17 7.38 0.31
C ALA A 59 -0.77 7.68 -0.87
N GLN A 60 -1.79 6.83 -1.07
CA GLN A 60 -2.82 7.00 -2.11
C GLN A 60 -4.07 7.76 -1.63
N ALA A 61 -4.17 8.08 -0.34
CA ALA A 61 -5.27 8.91 0.15
C ALA A 61 -5.19 10.31 -0.50
N LEU A 62 -6.32 11.00 -0.55
CA LEU A 62 -6.46 12.24 -1.30
C LEU A 62 -6.63 13.43 -0.35
N ALA A 63 -5.72 14.38 -0.43
CA ALA A 63 -5.91 15.70 0.17
C ALA A 63 -6.96 16.46 -0.67
N ALA A 64 -8.14 16.70 -0.09
CA ALA A 64 -9.31 17.12 -0.85
C ALA A 64 -10.21 18.14 -0.13
N GLU A 65 -9.91 18.55 1.10
CA GLU A 65 -10.82 19.35 1.92
C GLU A 65 -10.75 20.87 1.64
N SER A 66 -10.91 21.27 0.37
CA SER A 66 -11.12 22.66 -0.02
C SER A 66 -12.08 22.75 -1.20
N GLU A 67 -12.50 23.96 -1.58
CA GLU A 67 -13.28 24.14 -2.80
C GLU A 67 -12.53 23.54 -4.01
N GLY A 68 -13.22 22.69 -4.76
CA GLY A 68 -12.67 22.00 -5.93
C GLY A 68 -11.60 20.93 -5.63
N ASN A 69 -11.42 20.53 -4.36
CA ASN A 69 -10.38 19.57 -3.92
C ASN A 69 -8.95 20.04 -4.24
N LEU A 70 -8.71 21.35 -4.15
CA LEU A 70 -7.47 22.01 -4.58
C LEU A 70 -6.50 22.33 -3.44
N CYS A 71 -6.71 21.80 -2.23
CA CYS A 71 -5.97 22.24 -1.03
C CYS A 71 -4.45 22.21 -1.21
N ASP A 72 -3.89 21.11 -1.74
CA ASP A 72 -2.46 21.00 -1.99
C ASP A 72 -1.99 21.97 -3.10
N PHE A 73 -2.73 22.05 -4.20
CA PHE A 73 -2.43 22.99 -5.29
C PHE A 73 -2.38 24.45 -4.78
N LEU A 74 -3.32 24.84 -3.93
CA LEU A 74 -3.37 26.17 -3.33
C LEU A 74 -2.21 26.38 -2.33
N CYS A 75 -1.83 25.36 -1.57
CA CYS A 75 -0.63 25.40 -0.73
C CYS A 75 0.65 25.59 -1.54
N GLU A 76 0.80 24.88 -2.66
CA GLU A 76 1.97 25.04 -3.55
C GLU A 76 2.00 26.45 -4.18
N LEU A 77 0.86 26.98 -4.63
CA LEU A 77 0.77 28.36 -5.12
C LEU A 77 1.16 29.38 -4.04
N TYR A 78 0.69 29.20 -2.81
CA TYR A 78 1.05 30.05 -1.67
C TYR A 78 2.57 30.06 -1.45
N VAL A 79 3.22 28.88 -1.51
CA VAL A 79 4.68 28.77 -1.36
C VAL A 79 5.43 29.47 -2.52
N LEU A 80 4.95 29.32 -3.75
CA LEU A 80 5.55 30.00 -4.92
C LEU A 80 5.45 31.52 -4.81
N ASP A 81 4.27 32.03 -4.42
CA ASP A 81 4.03 33.47 -4.23
C ASP A 81 4.93 34.04 -3.12
N ARG A 82 5.00 33.38 -1.96
CA ARG A 82 5.87 33.78 -0.84
C ARG A 82 7.34 33.83 -1.23
N ARG A 83 7.78 32.97 -2.16
CA ARG A 83 9.14 32.95 -2.70
C ARG A 83 9.36 33.91 -3.87
N GLY A 84 8.32 34.63 -4.32
CA GLY A 84 8.38 35.55 -5.46
C GLY A 84 8.61 34.85 -6.80
N ILE A 85 8.22 33.59 -6.92
CA ILE A 85 8.38 32.79 -8.14
C ILE A 85 7.14 33.01 -9.01
N ALA A 86 7.31 33.78 -10.08
CA ALA A 86 6.24 34.02 -11.04
C ALA A 86 5.87 32.73 -11.78
N CYS A 87 4.58 32.39 -11.75
CA CYS A 87 4.05 31.20 -12.41
C CYS A 87 2.72 31.52 -13.11
N ASP A 88 2.43 30.80 -14.20
CA ASP A 88 1.11 30.82 -14.82
C ASP A 88 0.24 29.74 -14.19
N VAL A 89 -0.78 30.16 -13.45
CA VAL A 89 -1.68 29.26 -12.70
C VAL A 89 -2.38 28.28 -13.64
N THR A 90 -2.70 28.70 -14.87
CA THR A 90 -3.40 27.84 -15.85
C THR A 90 -2.49 26.70 -16.27
N THR A 91 -1.26 27.01 -16.71
CA THR A 91 -0.25 26.02 -17.09
C THR A 91 0.07 25.07 -15.93
N LEU A 92 0.28 25.58 -14.72
CA LEU A 92 0.56 24.72 -13.55
C LEU A 92 -0.60 23.76 -13.26
N SER A 93 -1.84 24.23 -13.39
CA SER A 93 -3.03 23.40 -13.15
C SER A 93 -3.18 22.31 -14.21
N GLU A 94 -2.85 22.60 -15.47
CA GLU A 94 -2.83 21.61 -16.55
C GLU A 94 -1.71 20.58 -16.34
N ASP A 95 -0.50 21.03 -15.99
CA ASP A 95 0.65 20.18 -15.72
C ASP A 95 0.39 19.23 -14.54
N ALA A 96 -0.20 19.74 -13.44
CA ALA A 96 -0.57 18.94 -12.28
C ALA A 96 -1.53 17.79 -12.65
N ARG A 97 -2.54 18.08 -13.49
CA ARG A 97 -3.52 17.09 -13.93
C ARG A 97 -2.93 16.09 -14.92
N ASN A 98 -2.13 16.57 -15.88
CA ASN A 98 -1.46 15.71 -16.87
C ASN A 98 -0.53 14.70 -16.22
N ASN A 99 0.17 15.09 -15.15
CA ASN A 99 1.04 14.21 -14.38
C ASN A 99 0.32 13.42 -13.27
N ARG A 100 -1.02 13.57 -13.14
CA ARG A 100 -1.88 12.92 -12.13
C ARG A 100 -1.55 13.27 -10.68
N TRP A 101 -0.86 14.39 -10.45
CA TRP A 101 -0.59 14.93 -9.13
C TRP A 101 -1.83 15.60 -8.54
N LEU A 102 -2.61 16.27 -9.39
CA LEU A 102 -3.93 16.79 -9.05
C LEU A 102 -5.01 16.00 -9.80
N ARG A 103 -5.97 15.44 -9.08
CA ARG A 103 -7.14 14.76 -9.66
C ARG A 103 -8.40 15.54 -9.30
N ASP A 104 -9.51 15.29 -10.00
CA ASP A 104 -10.80 15.92 -9.68
C ASP A 104 -11.26 15.60 -8.25
N SER A 105 -10.82 14.48 -7.69
CA SER A 105 -11.10 14.03 -6.32
C SER A 105 -10.05 14.47 -5.28
N GLY A 106 -9.04 15.26 -5.67
CA GLY A 106 -7.96 15.73 -4.78
C GLY A 106 -6.56 15.24 -5.16
N THR A 107 -5.57 15.66 -4.38
CA THR A 107 -4.16 15.32 -4.61
C THR A 107 -3.76 14.10 -3.78
N PRO A 108 -3.21 13.02 -4.39
CA PRO A 108 -2.63 11.92 -3.62
C PRO A 108 -1.51 12.41 -2.70
N LEU A 109 -1.45 11.92 -1.46
CA LEU A 109 -0.45 12.39 -0.47
C LEU A 109 0.99 12.29 -1.01
N HIS A 110 1.36 11.20 -1.69
CA HIS A 110 2.69 11.04 -2.29
C HIS A 110 3.03 12.05 -3.41
N SER A 111 2.03 12.81 -3.88
CA SER A 111 2.16 13.84 -4.92
C SER A 111 2.17 15.26 -4.38
N VAL A 112 1.96 15.47 -3.08
CA VAL A 112 2.05 16.78 -2.43
C VAL A 112 3.43 17.41 -2.71
N GLY A 113 3.44 18.65 -3.18
CA GLY A 113 4.69 19.39 -3.48
C GLY A 113 5.34 19.06 -4.83
N ARG A 114 4.69 18.32 -5.73
CA ARG A 114 5.29 17.96 -7.04
C ARG A 114 5.40 19.15 -8.00
N LEU A 115 4.52 20.14 -7.93
CA LEU A 115 4.64 21.36 -8.73
C LEU A 115 5.81 22.21 -8.27
N LEU A 116 6.09 22.24 -6.97
CA LEU A 116 7.25 22.94 -6.44
C LEU A 116 8.56 22.37 -7.00
N GLU A 117 8.66 21.05 -7.19
CA GLU A 117 9.81 20.40 -7.86
C GLU A 117 9.99 20.87 -9.31
N GLN A 118 8.89 21.00 -10.05
CA GLN A 118 8.94 21.52 -11.44
C GLN A 118 9.39 22.99 -11.50
N ASN A 119 9.21 23.73 -10.40
CA ASN A 119 9.61 25.13 -10.28
C ASN A 119 10.95 25.30 -9.57
N ASP A 120 11.88 24.36 -9.78
CA ASP A 120 13.28 24.43 -9.32
C ASP A 120 13.47 24.45 -7.78
N LEU A 121 12.45 24.04 -7.01
CA LEU A 121 12.54 23.88 -5.56
C LEU A 121 12.86 22.44 -5.17
N ILE A 122 13.53 22.29 -4.03
CA ILE A 122 13.84 20.98 -3.46
C ILE A 122 12.71 20.61 -2.49
N VAL A 123 12.10 19.45 -2.73
CA VAL A 123 11.00 18.93 -1.90
C VAL A 123 11.40 17.60 -1.27
N LEU A 124 11.30 17.54 0.06
CA LEU A 124 11.56 16.34 0.84
C LEU A 124 10.29 15.88 1.54
N ARG A 125 9.82 14.69 1.19
CA ARG A 125 8.65 14.06 1.81
C ARG A 125 9.08 13.09 2.89
N GLN A 126 8.32 13.04 3.96
CA GLN A 126 8.60 12.19 5.12
C GLN A 126 7.27 11.83 5.80
N TYR A 127 7.15 10.57 6.22
CA TYR A 127 6.16 10.11 7.18
C TYR A 127 6.81 9.96 8.56
N GLY A 128 6.01 9.89 9.61
CA GLY A 128 6.48 9.66 10.97
C GLY A 128 7.33 10.80 11.54
N ALA A 129 7.13 12.02 11.05
CA ALA A 129 7.85 13.18 11.58
C ALA A 129 7.30 13.63 12.94
N GLU A 130 8.14 14.36 13.66
CA GLU A 130 7.78 14.93 14.96
C GLU A 130 7.59 16.45 14.89
N ILE A 131 6.95 17.02 15.92
CA ILE A 131 6.93 18.48 16.12
C ILE A 131 8.35 19.08 16.16
N SER A 132 9.34 18.31 16.63
CA SER A 132 10.74 18.72 16.63
C SER A 132 11.29 18.91 15.20
N ASP A 133 10.85 18.11 14.22
CA ASP A 133 11.18 18.27 12.80
C ASP A 133 10.58 19.55 12.22
N LEU A 134 9.31 19.83 12.52
CA LEU A 134 8.65 21.06 12.07
C LEU A 134 9.37 22.30 12.62
N LYS A 135 9.65 22.33 13.93
CA LYS A 135 10.39 23.43 14.56
C LYS A 135 11.75 23.64 13.91
N ARG A 136 12.49 22.57 13.59
CA ARG A 136 13.76 22.65 12.86
C ARG A 136 13.59 23.22 11.45
N ALA A 137 12.58 22.76 10.72
CA ALA A 137 12.31 23.21 9.35
C ALA A 137 11.92 24.68 9.27
N ILE A 138 11.00 25.14 10.13
CA ILE A 138 10.58 26.54 10.21
C ILE A 138 11.75 27.43 10.65
N LYS A 139 12.55 27.01 11.63
CA LYS A 139 13.76 27.73 12.05
C LYS A 139 14.81 27.85 10.94
N ALA A 140 14.86 26.87 10.04
CA ALA A 140 15.74 26.87 8.87
C ALA A 140 15.14 27.60 7.66
N GLU A 141 14.01 28.31 7.84
CA GLU A 141 13.32 29.05 6.77
C GLU A 141 12.90 28.15 5.59
N HIS A 142 12.58 26.88 5.88
CA HIS A 142 11.93 26.00 4.91
C HIS A 142 10.42 26.29 4.91
N ASP A 143 9.78 26.17 3.75
CA ASP A 143 8.31 26.07 3.73
C ASP A 143 7.91 24.63 4.04
N VAL A 144 6.80 24.47 4.76
CA VAL A 144 6.38 23.16 5.25
C VAL A 144 4.91 22.97 4.89
N ILE A 145 4.65 22.10 3.92
CA ILE A 145 3.31 21.61 3.63
C ILE A 145 3.11 20.35 4.46
N VAL A 146 2.01 20.27 5.20
CA VAL A 146 1.61 19.08 5.96
C VAL A 146 0.23 18.66 5.53
N VAL A 147 -0.08 17.37 5.71
CA VAL A 147 -1.43 16.87 5.51
C VAL A 147 -2.03 16.51 6.86
N VAL A 148 -3.23 17.01 7.16
CA VAL A 148 -3.91 16.83 8.45
C VAL A 148 -5.31 16.27 8.23
N ASN A 149 -5.91 15.70 9.29
CA ASN A 149 -7.34 15.48 9.33
C ASN A 149 -8.07 16.80 9.64
N ASN A 150 -8.69 17.40 8.63
CA ASN A 150 -9.38 18.69 8.75
C ASN A 150 -10.50 18.67 9.80
N ASN A 151 -11.23 17.55 9.91
CA ASN A 151 -12.31 17.40 10.88
C ASN A 151 -11.81 17.52 12.32
N LYS A 152 -10.65 16.93 12.64
CA LYS A 152 -10.02 17.04 13.97
C LYS A 152 -9.41 18.42 14.20
N LEU A 153 -8.76 18.98 13.17
CA LEU A 153 -8.13 20.30 13.26
C LEU A 153 -9.17 21.38 13.57
N THR A 154 -10.30 21.37 12.87
CA THR A 154 -11.39 22.35 13.02
C THR A 154 -12.39 21.98 14.14
N GLY A 155 -12.52 20.70 14.49
CA GLY A 155 -13.44 20.19 15.51
C GLY A 155 -14.85 19.94 15.03
N VAL A 156 -15.03 19.65 13.74
CA VAL A 156 -16.33 19.61 13.09
C VAL A 156 -17.03 18.23 13.23
N SER A 157 -16.30 17.11 13.39
CA SER A 157 -16.86 15.80 13.85
C SER A 157 -15.79 14.70 13.96
N ASP A 158 -16.11 13.57 14.61
CA ASP A 158 -15.36 12.29 14.57
C ASP A 158 -15.82 11.41 13.37
N GLY A 159 -15.78 11.97 12.16
CA GLY A 159 -16.06 11.24 10.92
C GLY A 159 -14.82 10.53 10.34
N ASP A 160 -14.95 10.03 9.10
CA ASP A 160 -13.81 9.54 8.32
C ASP A 160 -12.70 10.60 8.23
N ILE A 161 -11.46 10.14 8.02
CA ILE A 161 -10.30 11.04 7.93
C ILE A 161 -10.44 11.92 6.69
N ALA A 162 -10.63 13.20 6.94
CA ALA A 162 -10.74 14.24 5.92
C ALA A 162 -9.36 14.84 5.66
N TYR A 163 -8.58 14.21 4.78
CA TYR A 163 -7.20 14.62 4.51
C TYR A 163 -7.16 15.99 3.83
N HIS A 164 -6.32 16.87 4.36
CA HIS A 164 -6.24 18.26 3.94
C HIS A 164 -4.81 18.77 3.98
N ALA A 165 -4.36 19.40 2.89
CA ALA A 165 -3.06 20.04 2.85
C ALA A 165 -3.13 21.47 3.41
N VAL A 166 -2.18 21.82 4.27
CA VAL A 166 -2.02 23.15 4.86
C VAL A 166 -0.54 23.53 4.90
N VAL A 167 -0.23 24.83 4.90
CA VAL A 167 1.16 25.32 5.02
C VAL A 167 1.40 25.81 6.43
N VAL A 168 2.33 25.19 7.16
CA VAL A 168 2.75 25.67 8.47
C VAL A 168 3.69 26.86 8.27
N THR A 169 3.35 28.01 8.84
CA THR A 169 4.12 29.25 8.72
C THR A 169 4.94 29.53 9.97
N GLU A 170 4.38 29.27 11.15
CA GLU A 170 5.04 29.44 12.44
C GLU A 170 4.66 28.33 13.41
N ILE A 171 5.57 28.00 14.33
CA ILE A 171 5.29 27.05 15.40
C ILE A 171 6.03 27.46 16.68
N THR A 172 5.30 27.46 17.79
CA THR A 172 5.80 27.73 19.14
C THR A 172 5.69 26.46 19.99
N ASP A 173 5.82 26.58 21.31
CA ASP A 173 5.60 25.46 22.22
C ASP A 173 4.11 25.16 22.45
N THR A 174 3.24 26.15 22.26
CA THR A 174 1.80 26.04 22.53
C THR A 174 0.96 26.06 21.28
N ASP A 175 1.36 26.85 20.28
CA ASP A 175 0.53 27.18 19.12
C ASP A 175 1.28 26.95 17.79
N VAL A 176 0.53 26.56 16.77
CA VAL A 176 0.95 26.50 15.37
C VAL A 176 0.13 27.49 14.57
N VAL A 177 0.79 28.23 13.69
CA VAL A 177 0.16 29.13 12.73
C VAL A 177 0.29 28.51 11.34
N LEU A 178 -0.81 28.48 10.61
CA LEU A 178 -0.87 27.86 9.29
C LEU A 178 -1.72 28.66 8.32
N TYR A 179 -1.38 28.55 7.04
CA TYR A 179 -2.26 28.92 5.94
C TYR A 179 -3.16 27.73 5.62
N ASN A 180 -4.47 27.96 5.66
CA ASN A 180 -5.50 26.97 5.37
C ASN A 180 -6.27 27.37 4.10
N PRO A 181 -6.11 26.66 2.98
CA PRO A 181 -6.76 27.01 1.72
C PRO A 181 -8.29 26.83 1.74
N ALA A 182 -8.86 26.25 2.79
CA ALA A 182 -10.30 26.12 2.99
C ALA A 182 -10.91 27.23 3.86
N SER A 183 -10.07 28.11 4.43
CA SER A 183 -10.49 29.21 5.29
C SER A 183 -10.52 30.53 4.51
N GLU A 184 -11.40 31.45 4.94
CA GLU A 184 -11.40 32.84 4.44
C GLU A 184 -10.31 33.69 5.13
N GLU A 185 -9.76 33.20 6.25
CA GLU A 185 -8.68 33.87 6.99
C GLU A 185 -7.34 33.68 6.29
N GLU A 186 -6.48 34.71 6.32
CA GLU A 186 -5.14 34.64 5.73
C GLU A 186 -4.24 33.63 6.45
N LEU A 187 -4.34 33.57 7.78
CA LEU A 187 -3.65 32.61 8.64
C LEU A 187 -4.52 32.23 9.83
N GLU A 188 -4.47 30.96 10.21
CA GLU A 188 -5.18 30.41 11.36
C GLU A 188 -4.20 29.95 12.43
N THR A 189 -4.61 30.04 13.70
CA THR A 189 -3.81 29.59 14.85
C THR A 189 -4.51 28.46 15.59
N TYR A 190 -3.79 27.37 15.82
CA TYR A 190 -4.28 26.20 16.55
C TYR A 190 -3.32 25.80 17.65
N ALA A 191 -3.84 25.21 18.73
CA ALA A 191 -2.98 24.60 19.75
C ALA A 191 -2.19 23.42 19.14
N VAL A 192 -0.90 23.32 19.47
CA VAL A 192 0.02 22.26 18.97
C VAL A 192 -0.54 20.87 19.24
N ALA A 193 -1.12 20.63 20.42
CA ALA A 193 -1.71 19.32 20.75
C ALA A 193 -2.86 18.92 19.81
N ARG A 194 -3.66 19.91 19.37
CA ARG A 194 -4.76 19.68 18.43
C ARG A 194 -4.23 19.39 17.03
N PHE A 195 -3.29 20.22 16.59
CA PHE A 195 -2.63 20.04 15.31
C PHE A 195 -1.93 18.68 15.22
N GLU A 196 -1.15 18.31 16.23
CA GLU A 196 -0.43 17.04 16.30
C GLU A 196 -1.39 15.86 16.24
N SER A 197 -2.50 15.92 16.98
CA SER A 197 -3.54 14.88 16.91
C SER A 197 -4.18 14.76 15.52
N ALA A 198 -4.38 15.86 14.80
CA ALA A 198 -4.94 15.85 13.45
C ALA A 198 -3.91 15.40 12.40
N TRP A 199 -2.64 15.77 12.59
CA TRP A 199 -1.52 15.44 11.72
C TRP A 199 -1.13 13.96 11.81
N LYS A 200 -1.25 13.37 13.01
CA LYS A 200 -0.99 11.95 13.25
C LYS A 200 -1.89 11.01 12.43
N ASP A 201 -3.12 11.41 12.13
CA ASP A 201 -4.03 10.63 11.25
C ASP A 201 -3.47 10.47 9.84
N ALA A 202 -2.70 11.45 9.36
CA ALA A 202 -1.93 11.38 8.11
C ALA A 202 -0.53 10.80 8.29
N LYS A 203 -0.31 10.04 9.37
CA LYS A 203 0.98 9.46 9.74
C LYS A 203 2.09 10.50 9.81
N SER A 204 1.76 11.69 10.33
CA SER A 204 2.66 12.84 10.44
C SER A 204 3.38 13.15 9.13
N TYR A 205 2.63 13.12 8.02
CA TYR A 205 3.16 13.42 6.70
C TYR A 205 3.56 14.89 6.56
N LEU A 206 4.79 15.16 6.12
CA LEU A 206 5.22 16.49 5.69
C LEU A 206 5.97 16.47 4.37
N ALA A 207 5.86 17.58 3.65
CA ALA A 207 6.73 17.98 2.57
C ALA A 207 7.47 19.27 2.97
N ARG A 208 8.79 19.16 3.19
CA ARG A 208 9.67 20.31 3.40
C ARG A 208 10.13 20.83 2.06
N VAL A 209 10.05 22.14 1.87
CA VAL A 209 10.37 22.82 0.62
C VAL A 209 11.46 23.85 0.90
N LYS A 210 12.48 23.88 0.04
CA LYS A 210 13.57 24.86 0.14
C LYS A 210 14.16 25.23 -1.20
N GLY A 211 14.98 26.27 -1.19
CA GLY A 211 15.77 26.70 -2.35
C GLY A 211 16.91 25.74 -2.68
N LYS A 212 17.77 26.16 -3.60
CA LYS A 212 18.79 25.30 -4.25
C LYS A 212 19.97 24.87 -3.35
N ASP A 213 20.21 25.56 -2.24
CA ASP A 213 21.28 25.19 -1.29
C ASP A 213 20.78 24.12 -0.32
N PHE A 214 21.34 22.91 -0.37
CA PHE A 214 20.77 21.74 0.29
C PHE A 214 21.70 21.04 1.29
N ASP A 215 21.12 20.64 2.42
CA ASP A 215 21.69 19.67 3.35
C ASP A 215 20.80 18.42 3.30
N TYR A 216 21.35 17.33 2.79
CA TYR A 216 20.59 16.11 2.53
C TYR A 216 20.66 15.16 3.72
N ASN A 217 19.54 15.06 4.44
CA ASN A 217 19.35 13.97 5.39
C ASN A 217 18.21 13.05 4.89
N PRO A 218 18.52 11.85 4.35
CA PRO A 218 17.50 10.92 3.90
C PRO A 218 16.69 10.36 5.07
N HIS A 219 15.37 10.28 4.88
CA HIS A 219 14.44 9.66 5.83
C HIS A 219 13.64 8.58 5.08
N PRO A 220 14.20 7.37 4.90
CA PRO A 220 13.45 6.28 4.29
C PRO A 220 12.21 5.95 5.13
N ILE A 221 11.20 5.37 4.49
CA ILE A 221 10.04 4.82 5.20
C ILE A 221 10.51 3.71 6.12
N ASP A 222 10.06 3.74 7.37
CA ASP A 222 10.28 2.67 8.33
C ASP A 222 9.45 1.43 7.93
N LEU A 223 10.12 0.29 7.92
CA LEU A 223 9.57 -1.00 7.51
C LEU A 223 9.70 -2.04 8.63
N ASP A 224 10.15 -1.66 9.82
CA ASP A 224 10.40 -2.60 10.92
C ASP A 224 9.14 -3.35 11.39
N ASP A 225 7.96 -2.80 11.13
CA ASP A 225 6.65 -3.39 11.46
C ASP A 225 6.07 -4.31 10.37
N VAL A 226 6.79 -4.55 9.28
CA VAL A 226 6.32 -5.42 8.19
C VAL A 226 7.09 -6.73 8.17
N GLU A 227 6.46 -7.86 8.45
CA GLU A 227 7.07 -9.16 8.19
C GLU A 227 6.64 -9.73 6.83
N LEU A 228 7.49 -10.60 6.29
CA LEU A 228 7.24 -11.28 5.02
C LEU A 228 6.99 -12.76 5.28
N SER A 229 5.96 -13.31 4.62
CA SER A 229 5.70 -14.74 4.61
C SER A 229 6.83 -15.52 3.91
N SER A 230 6.92 -16.83 4.15
CA SER A 230 7.92 -17.69 3.52
C SER A 230 7.88 -17.63 1.98
N ASP A 231 6.68 -17.58 1.40
CA ASP A 231 6.50 -17.42 -0.05
C ASP A 231 7.11 -16.12 -0.59
N LEU A 232 7.04 -15.02 0.18
CA LEU A 232 7.63 -13.73 -0.19
C LEU A 232 9.15 -13.70 0.06
N LEU A 233 9.65 -14.44 1.04
CA LEU A 233 11.09 -14.65 1.24
C LEU A 233 11.72 -15.42 0.06
N ASP A 234 11.01 -16.40 -0.50
CA ASP A 234 11.46 -17.10 -1.71
C ASP A 234 11.42 -16.18 -2.94
N LEU A 235 10.36 -15.35 -3.05
CA LEU A 235 10.25 -14.35 -4.12
C LEU A 235 11.41 -13.35 -4.12
N ARG A 236 11.89 -12.95 -2.93
CA ARG A 236 13.05 -12.05 -2.77
C ARG A 236 14.28 -12.58 -3.52
N GLU A 237 14.59 -13.88 -3.41
CA GLU A 237 15.77 -14.46 -4.06
C GLU A 237 15.67 -14.38 -5.59
N ALA A 238 14.48 -14.68 -6.13
CA ALA A 238 14.23 -14.60 -7.57
C ALA A 238 14.32 -13.15 -8.09
N ILE A 239 13.87 -12.16 -7.30
CA ILE A 239 14.03 -10.74 -7.65
C ILE A 239 15.50 -10.32 -7.61
N ALA A 240 16.25 -10.74 -6.58
CA ALA A 240 17.67 -10.42 -6.44
C ALA A 240 18.49 -10.98 -7.61
N GLU A 241 18.29 -12.25 -7.98
CA GLU A 241 18.94 -12.88 -9.12
C GLU A 241 18.64 -12.12 -10.42
N ASN A 242 17.36 -11.80 -10.67
CA ASN A 242 16.99 -11.07 -11.89
C ASN A 242 17.51 -9.61 -11.89
N ALA A 243 17.56 -8.94 -10.74
CA ALA A 243 18.12 -7.60 -10.62
C ALA A 243 19.60 -7.58 -11.02
N HIS A 244 20.35 -8.61 -10.60
CA HIS A 244 21.73 -8.80 -11.01
C HIS A 244 21.87 -9.04 -12.51
N GLU A 245 21.04 -9.90 -13.10
CA GLU A 245 21.06 -10.15 -14.55
C GLU A 245 20.78 -8.87 -15.36
N VAL A 246 19.79 -8.07 -14.93
CA VAL A 246 19.49 -6.76 -15.57
C VAL A 246 20.66 -5.78 -15.42
N TRP A 247 21.30 -5.74 -14.25
CA TRP A 247 22.49 -4.91 -14.05
C TRP A 247 23.64 -5.36 -14.96
N ALA A 248 23.91 -6.66 -15.03
CA ALA A 248 25.00 -7.24 -15.80
C ALA A 248 24.80 -7.04 -17.30
N ASP A 249 23.58 -7.23 -17.80
CA ASP A 249 23.19 -6.99 -19.20
C ASP A 249 23.44 -5.52 -19.59
N LYS A 250 22.91 -4.57 -18.81
CA LYS A 250 23.15 -3.13 -19.03
C LYS A 250 24.64 -2.77 -19.00
N ARG A 251 25.39 -3.37 -18.08
CA ARG A 251 26.85 -3.15 -18.00
C ARG A 251 27.56 -3.73 -19.22
N GLN A 252 27.14 -4.89 -19.71
CA GLN A 252 27.69 -5.47 -20.93
C GLN A 252 27.41 -4.58 -22.16
N GLU A 253 26.21 -4.01 -22.29
CA GLU A 253 25.90 -3.01 -23.34
C GLU A 253 26.81 -1.77 -23.27
N GLU A 254 27.14 -1.34 -22.05
CA GLU A 254 28.10 -0.25 -21.80
C GLU A 254 29.57 -0.68 -22.05
N GLY A 255 29.83 -1.94 -22.43
CA GLY A 255 31.15 -2.48 -22.75
C GLY A 255 31.93 -3.00 -21.53
N TRP A 256 31.25 -3.28 -20.42
CA TRP A 256 31.87 -3.91 -19.25
C TRP A 256 32.07 -5.41 -19.46
N THR A 257 33.15 -5.94 -18.90
CA THR A 257 33.51 -7.35 -18.96
C THR A 257 33.98 -7.85 -17.60
N TYR A 258 34.08 -9.16 -17.45
CA TYR A 258 34.69 -9.75 -16.26
C TYR A 258 36.15 -9.35 -16.09
N GLY A 259 36.53 -9.05 -14.85
CA GLY A 259 37.92 -9.01 -14.42
C GLY A 259 38.02 -9.23 -12.90
N PRO A 260 39.11 -9.80 -12.39
CA PRO A 260 39.23 -10.20 -10.99
C PRO A 260 39.19 -9.03 -9.98
N VAL A 261 39.38 -7.80 -10.45
CA VAL A 261 39.33 -6.56 -9.67
C VAL A 261 38.67 -5.51 -10.55
N ARG A 262 37.91 -4.60 -9.93
CA ARG A 262 37.27 -3.48 -10.63
C ARG A 262 38.31 -2.55 -11.28
N ASP A 263 38.17 -2.31 -12.58
CA ASP A 263 39.00 -1.38 -13.38
C ASP A 263 38.10 -0.60 -14.34
N ASP A 264 37.71 0.61 -13.95
CA ASP A 264 36.78 1.46 -14.72
C ASP A 264 37.39 1.91 -16.06
N ARG A 265 38.72 1.96 -16.19
CA ARG A 265 39.39 2.35 -17.45
C ARG A 265 39.30 1.24 -18.49
N LYS A 266 39.45 -0.01 -18.06
CA LYS A 266 39.27 -1.19 -18.90
C LYS A 266 37.82 -1.68 -18.95
N LYS A 267 36.93 -1.05 -18.17
CA LYS A 267 35.55 -1.49 -17.93
C LYS A 267 35.50 -2.95 -17.49
N GLN A 268 36.24 -3.27 -16.44
CA GLN A 268 36.22 -4.60 -15.83
C GLN A 268 35.60 -4.55 -14.44
N ASN A 269 34.76 -5.52 -14.11
CA ASN A 269 34.16 -5.66 -12.79
C ASN A 269 34.12 -7.16 -12.38
N PRO A 270 34.53 -7.53 -11.15
CA PRO A 270 34.44 -8.92 -10.65
C PRO A 270 33.03 -9.49 -10.65
N ASP A 271 32.02 -8.64 -10.55
CA ASP A 271 30.62 -9.07 -10.43
C ASP A 271 29.99 -9.40 -11.79
N MET A 272 30.72 -9.23 -12.90
CA MET A 272 30.28 -9.66 -14.25
C MET A 272 30.35 -11.18 -14.41
N VAL A 273 29.66 -11.90 -13.53
CA VAL A 273 29.50 -13.36 -13.45
C VAL A 273 28.02 -13.67 -13.17
N PRO A 274 27.55 -14.89 -13.45
CA PRO A 274 26.18 -15.29 -13.09
C PRO A 274 25.94 -15.10 -11.58
N TYR A 275 24.71 -14.74 -11.20
CA TYR A 275 24.34 -14.48 -9.80
C TYR A 275 24.82 -15.58 -8.84
N ALA A 276 24.68 -16.87 -9.22
CA ALA A 276 25.12 -18.00 -8.42
C ALA A 276 26.61 -17.95 -8.00
N MET A 277 27.47 -17.31 -8.80
CA MET A 277 28.92 -17.17 -8.57
C MET A 277 29.30 -15.92 -7.77
N LEU A 278 28.36 -15.02 -7.47
CA LEU A 278 28.64 -13.85 -6.65
C LEU A 278 29.02 -14.24 -5.21
N PRO A 279 29.89 -13.46 -4.56
CA PRO A 279 30.07 -13.53 -3.11
C PRO A 279 28.74 -13.29 -2.37
N ASP A 280 28.55 -13.94 -1.23
CA ASP A 280 27.33 -13.76 -0.44
C ASP A 280 27.13 -12.30 0.01
N SER A 281 28.21 -11.53 0.19
CA SER A 281 28.14 -10.10 0.51
C SER A 281 27.49 -9.27 -0.61
N GLU A 282 27.76 -9.61 -1.87
CA GLU A 282 27.16 -8.90 -3.02
C GLU A 282 25.71 -9.34 -3.20
N LYS A 283 25.42 -10.64 -3.08
CA LYS A 283 24.04 -11.15 -3.10
C LYS A 283 23.17 -10.52 -2.01
N GLU A 284 23.74 -10.29 -0.82
CA GLU A 284 23.00 -9.69 0.29
C GLU A 284 22.54 -8.27 0.00
N TYR A 285 23.29 -7.51 -0.80
CA TYR A 285 22.86 -6.19 -1.25
C TYR A 285 21.59 -6.27 -2.10
N ASP A 286 21.57 -7.17 -3.10
CA ASP A 286 20.41 -7.36 -3.98
C ASP A 286 19.21 -7.95 -3.22
N ARG A 287 19.46 -8.93 -2.32
CA ARG A 287 18.43 -9.50 -1.45
C ARG A 287 17.80 -8.45 -0.56
N ARG A 288 18.60 -7.59 0.07
CA ARG A 288 18.09 -6.53 0.93
C ARG A 288 17.23 -5.54 0.14
N MET A 289 17.66 -5.14 -1.05
CA MET A 289 16.88 -4.27 -1.93
C MET A 289 15.53 -4.93 -2.30
N ALA A 290 15.53 -6.20 -2.68
CA ALA A 290 14.30 -6.94 -2.97
C ALA A 290 13.40 -7.07 -1.74
N PHE A 291 13.98 -7.35 -0.56
CA PHE A 291 13.26 -7.48 0.71
C PHE A 291 12.57 -6.18 1.11
N ASP A 292 13.32 -5.08 1.14
CA ASP A 292 12.82 -3.76 1.51
C ASP A 292 11.77 -3.27 0.50
N THR A 293 11.91 -3.62 -0.79
CA THR A 293 10.90 -3.30 -1.82
C THR A 293 9.59 -4.02 -1.57
N ILE A 294 9.60 -5.32 -1.25
CA ILE A 294 8.37 -6.08 -0.94
C ILE A 294 7.72 -5.54 0.34
N LYS A 295 8.52 -5.29 1.40
CA LYS A 295 8.02 -4.70 2.65
C LYS A 295 7.39 -3.33 2.40
N LEU A 296 8.02 -2.50 1.58
CA LEU A 296 7.48 -1.19 1.19
C LEU A 296 6.15 -1.31 0.44
N MET A 297 5.98 -2.28 -0.46
CA MET A 297 4.69 -2.50 -1.14
C MET A 297 3.57 -2.77 -0.14
N LYS A 298 3.80 -3.64 0.85
CA LYS A 298 2.84 -3.91 1.94
C LYS A 298 2.59 -2.66 2.79
N LYS A 299 3.64 -1.93 3.17
CA LYS A 299 3.54 -0.66 3.91
C LYS A 299 2.72 0.41 3.17
N LEU A 300 2.72 0.37 1.84
CA LEU A 300 1.92 1.24 0.96
C LEU A 300 0.50 0.71 0.70
N GLY A 301 0.11 -0.40 1.33
CA GLY A 301 -1.24 -0.98 1.25
C GLY A 301 -1.46 -1.93 0.08
N TYR A 302 -0.39 -2.52 -0.48
CA TYR A 302 -0.48 -3.52 -1.54
C TYR A 302 -0.08 -4.90 -1.05
N ASP A 303 -0.92 -5.89 -1.29
CA ASP A 303 -0.55 -7.29 -1.07
C ASP A 303 -0.05 -7.98 -2.34
N ILE A 304 1.01 -8.77 -2.18
CA ILE A 304 1.55 -9.65 -3.21
C ILE A 304 1.12 -11.06 -2.88
N ILE A 305 0.20 -11.60 -3.69
CA ILE A 305 -0.31 -12.96 -3.50
C ILE A 305 0.11 -13.80 -4.70
N LYS A 306 0.68 -14.97 -4.42
CA LYS A 306 1.01 -15.95 -5.45
C LYS A 306 -0.30 -16.40 -6.11
N HIS A 307 -0.45 -16.16 -7.40
CA HIS A 307 -1.70 -16.40 -8.14
C HIS A 307 -2.31 -17.79 -7.89
N ARG A 308 -1.46 -18.82 -7.80
CA ARG A 308 -1.90 -20.21 -7.59
C ARG A 308 -2.24 -20.56 -6.14
N SER A 309 -1.91 -19.69 -5.19
CA SER A 309 -2.20 -19.88 -3.76
C SER A 309 -3.47 -19.15 -3.33
N THR A 310 -4.25 -18.58 -4.27
CA THR A 310 -5.51 -17.90 -3.91
C THR A 310 -6.62 -18.92 -3.62
N PRO A 311 -7.54 -18.64 -2.68
CA PRO A 311 -8.71 -19.49 -2.45
C PRO A 311 -9.53 -19.72 -3.72
N LEU A 312 -9.69 -18.67 -4.54
CA LEU A 312 -10.36 -18.77 -5.83
C LEU A 312 -9.65 -19.74 -6.79
N HIS A 313 -8.31 -19.71 -6.85
CA HIS A 313 -7.56 -20.64 -7.69
C HIS A 313 -7.68 -22.09 -7.21
N ALA A 314 -7.61 -22.31 -5.89
CA ALA A 314 -7.80 -23.63 -5.29
C ALA A 314 -9.21 -24.17 -5.60
N GLU A 315 -10.23 -23.32 -5.45
CA GLU A 315 -11.62 -23.65 -5.74
C GLU A 315 -11.86 -23.95 -7.23
N LEU A 316 -11.28 -23.15 -8.13
CA LEU A 316 -11.38 -23.40 -9.57
C LEU A 316 -10.66 -24.69 -9.99
N LEU A 317 -9.48 -24.96 -9.43
CA LEU A 317 -8.78 -26.23 -9.66
C LEU A 317 -9.56 -27.41 -9.12
N HIS A 318 -10.14 -27.30 -7.92
CA HIS A 318 -11.01 -28.31 -7.36
C HIS A 318 -12.17 -28.61 -8.31
N LYS A 319 -12.87 -27.59 -8.79
CA LYS A 319 -13.98 -27.71 -9.75
C LYS A 319 -13.59 -28.31 -11.10
N ILE A 320 -12.38 -28.01 -11.60
CA ILE A 320 -11.85 -28.62 -12.83
C ILE A 320 -11.53 -30.10 -12.61
N ASN A 321 -10.93 -30.42 -11.46
CA ASN A 321 -10.53 -31.80 -11.15
C ASN A 321 -11.70 -32.70 -10.76
N HIS A 322 -12.84 -32.13 -10.39
CA HIS A 322 -14.08 -32.81 -10.01
C HIS A 322 -15.25 -32.42 -10.95
N GLU A 323 -14.97 -32.29 -12.25
CA GLU A 323 -15.99 -31.95 -13.25
C GLU A 323 -17.15 -32.95 -13.25
N GLU A 324 -16.88 -34.22 -12.92
CA GLU A 324 -17.86 -35.29 -12.75
C GLU A 324 -18.91 -35.02 -11.66
N ASP A 325 -18.56 -34.19 -10.67
CA ASP A 325 -19.44 -33.82 -9.56
C ASP A 325 -20.32 -32.61 -9.90
N ALA A 326 -20.06 -31.94 -11.03
CA ALA A 326 -20.88 -30.83 -11.48
C ALA A 326 -22.30 -31.30 -11.81
N ARG A 327 -23.29 -30.46 -11.48
CA ARG A 327 -24.69 -30.60 -11.86
C ARG A 327 -25.14 -29.38 -12.62
N VAL A 328 -26.23 -29.51 -13.40
CA VAL A 328 -26.73 -28.40 -14.22
C VAL A 328 -28.02 -27.88 -13.61
N CYS A 329 -27.97 -26.64 -13.10
CA CYS A 329 -29.16 -25.92 -12.65
C CYS A 329 -30.16 -25.73 -13.81
N GLU A 330 -31.45 -25.57 -13.49
CA GLU A 330 -32.53 -25.32 -14.47
C GLU A 330 -32.22 -24.18 -15.47
N CYS A 331 -31.40 -23.19 -15.07
CA CYS A 331 -30.98 -22.09 -15.94
C CYS A 331 -29.75 -22.40 -16.82
N GLY A 332 -29.31 -23.65 -16.88
CA GLY A 332 -28.14 -24.09 -17.65
C GLY A 332 -26.80 -23.64 -17.08
N CYS A 333 -26.73 -23.37 -15.76
CA CYS A 333 -25.48 -23.07 -15.07
C CYS A 333 -24.94 -24.35 -14.42
N PHE A 334 -23.63 -24.62 -14.57
CA PHE A 334 -22.97 -25.65 -13.79
C PHE A 334 -22.89 -25.23 -12.32
N VAL A 335 -23.19 -26.16 -11.43
CA VAL A 335 -23.19 -26.00 -9.97
C VAL A 335 -22.53 -27.19 -9.30
N PHE A 336 -21.92 -26.97 -8.14
CA PHE A 336 -21.16 -27.98 -7.38
C PHE A 336 -21.72 -28.12 -5.97
N VAL A 337 -21.54 -29.29 -5.33
CA VAL A 337 -22.25 -29.70 -4.10
C VAL A 337 -22.04 -28.76 -2.91
N ASP A 338 -20.93 -28.02 -2.89
CA ASP A 338 -20.60 -26.95 -1.94
C ASP A 338 -21.50 -25.70 -2.06
N GLN A 339 -22.28 -25.57 -3.14
CA GLN A 339 -23.06 -24.38 -3.43
C GLN A 339 -24.50 -24.48 -2.92
N ILE A 340 -24.94 -23.46 -2.17
CA ILE A 340 -26.33 -23.34 -1.67
C ILE A 340 -27.24 -22.66 -2.71
N TYR A 341 -26.70 -21.75 -3.52
CA TYR A 341 -27.45 -20.97 -4.52
C TYR A 341 -26.79 -21.06 -5.90
N CYS A 342 -27.62 -21.07 -6.95
CA CYS A 342 -27.12 -20.95 -8.31
C CYS A 342 -26.52 -19.55 -8.55
N PRO A 343 -25.26 -19.42 -8.97
CA PRO A 343 -24.63 -18.12 -9.17
C PRO A 343 -25.21 -17.33 -10.36
N ARG A 344 -25.90 -18.00 -11.28
CA ARG A 344 -26.54 -17.36 -12.44
C ARG A 344 -27.95 -16.86 -12.15
N CYS A 345 -28.80 -17.70 -11.56
CA CYS A 345 -30.23 -17.39 -11.39
C CYS A 345 -30.62 -17.06 -9.95
N GLY A 346 -29.69 -17.17 -8.99
CA GLY A 346 -29.92 -16.85 -7.58
C GLY A 346 -30.86 -17.81 -6.84
N LYS A 347 -31.39 -18.84 -7.51
CA LYS A 347 -32.29 -19.83 -6.87
C LYS A 347 -31.50 -20.72 -5.91
N LYS A 348 -32.09 -21.01 -4.73
CA LYS A 348 -31.59 -22.03 -3.80
C LYS A 348 -31.57 -23.39 -4.51
N LEU A 349 -30.46 -24.10 -4.42
CA LEU A 349 -30.26 -25.42 -5.02
C LEU A 349 -30.86 -26.48 -4.09
N ASP A 350 -31.71 -27.35 -4.66
CA ASP A 350 -32.24 -28.52 -3.95
C ASP A 350 -31.47 -29.75 -4.43
N TRP A 351 -30.42 -30.11 -3.71
CA TRP A 351 -29.49 -31.18 -4.10
C TRP A 351 -30.14 -32.55 -4.22
N LYS A 352 -31.31 -32.77 -3.58
CA LYS A 352 -32.10 -34.00 -3.75
C LYS A 352 -32.62 -34.20 -5.18
N LYS A 353 -32.69 -33.13 -5.98
CA LYS A 353 -33.14 -33.18 -7.37
C LYS A 353 -32.02 -33.51 -8.37
N PHE A 354 -30.77 -33.55 -7.91
CA PHE A 354 -29.59 -33.82 -8.75
C PHE A 354 -28.91 -35.16 -8.43
N LEU A 355 -29.45 -35.91 -7.45
CA LEU A 355 -29.00 -37.24 -7.02
C LEU A 355 -29.69 -38.37 -7.78
#